data_AF-A0A2G9GUU0-F1
#
_entry.id   AF-A0A2G9GUU0-F1
#
_cell.length_a   1.000
_cell.length_b   1.000
_cell.length_c   1.000
_cell.angle_alpha   90.00
_cell.angle_beta   90.00
_cell.angle_gamma   90.00
#
_symmetry.space_group_name_H-M   'P 1'
#
loop_
_entity.id
_entity.type
_entity.pdbx_description
1 polymer ?
#
loop_
_entity_poly.entity_id
_entity_poly.type
_entity_poly.pdbx_seq_one_letter_code
_entity_poly.pdbx_strand_id
1 'polypeptide(L)' 'MCAVLVDPNQKAINLEPEKCDGWDWYDWNDLPRPIFGPVEDAIHRGLDPFLFN' A
#
# COMPACT_ATOMS: atom_id res chain seq x y z
N MET A 1 -5.02 -15.53 4.63
CA MET A 1 -5.16 -14.85 5.94
C MET A 1 -4.79 -13.39 5.70
N CYS A 2 -5.78 -12.49 5.69
CA CYS A 2 -5.53 -11.05 5.59
C CYS A 2 -4.90 -10.55 6.88
N ALA A 3 -3.92 -9.65 6.78
CA ALA A 3 -3.39 -8.97 7.94
C ALA A 3 -4.44 -7.98 8.47
N VAL A 4 -4.59 -7.92 9.79
CA VAL A 4 -5.40 -6.90 10.47
C VAL A 4 -4.49 -6.01 11.30
N LEU A 5 -4.79 -4.71 11.32
CA LEU A 5 -4.10 -3.78 12.22
C LEU A 5 -4.40 -4.18 13.67
N VAL A 6 -3.37 -4.28 14.50
CA VAL A 6 -3.52 -4.56 15.94
C VAL A 6 -4.20 -3.38 16.63
N ASP A 7 -3.84 -2.15 16.26
CA ASP A 7 -4.50 -0.91 16.67
C ASP A 7 -4.90 -0.09 15.42
N PRO A 8 -6.19 0.02 15.11
CA PRO A 8 -6.68 0.81 13.97
C PRO A 8 -6.37 2.31 14.07
N ASN A 9 -6.05 2.83 15.26
CA ASN A 9 -5.75 4.26 15.46
C ASN A 9 -4.25 4.57 15.34
N GLN A 10 -3.39 3.54 15.25
CA GLN A 10 -1.97 3.75 15.05
C GLN A 10 -1.74 4.43 13.70
N LYS A 11 -0.97 5.53 13.72
CA LYS A 11 -0.55 6.24 12.51
C LYS A 11 0.84 5.79 12.08
N ALA A 12 1.07 5.74 10.78
CA ALA A 12 2.40 5.50 10.23
C ALA A 12 3.33 6.68 10.56
N ILE A 13 4.61 6.38 10.83
CA ILE A 13 5.65 7.37 11.13
C ILE A 13 6.79 7.13 10.15
N ASN A 14 7.28 8.20 9.52
CA ASN A 14 8.42 8.10 8.61
C ASN A 14 9.74 8.04 9.41
N LEU A 15 10.21 6.82 9.67
CA LEU A 15 11.41 6.56 10.47
C LEU A 15 12.72 6.63 9.68
N GLU A 16 12.67 6.53 8.34
CA GLU A 16 13.84 6.53 7.45
C GLU A 16 13.65 7.58 6.34
N PRO A 17 13.65 8.89 6.69
CA PRO A 17 13.33 9.98 5.76
C PRO A 17 14.33 10.10 4.60
N GLU A 18 15.52 9.54 4.73
CA GLU A 18 16.52 9.48 3.66
C GLU A 18 16.21 8.43 2.59
N LYS A 19 15.26 7.53 2.86
CA LYS A 19 14.84 6.46 1.92
C LYS A 19 13.41 6.64 1.42
N CYS A 20 12.56 7.32 2.16
CA CYS A 20 11.15 7.46 1.85
C CYS A 20 10.62 8.81 2.34
N ASP A 21 9.76 9.47 1.57
CA ASP A 21 9.16 10.76 1.96
C ASP A 21 8.05 10.60 3.00
N GLY A 22 7.43 9.41 3.08
CA GLY A 22 6.41 9.10 4.07
C GLY A 22 5.50 7.94 3.68
N TRP A 23 4.54 7.68 4.55
CA TRP A 23 3.55 6.62 4.38
C TRP A 23 2.15 7.21 4.52
N ASP A 24 1.23 6.77 3.66
CA ASP A 24 -0.17 7.14 3.72
C ASP A 24 -1.05 5.99 3.23
N TRP A 25 -2.34 6.05 3.54
CA TRP A 25 -3.34 5.07 3.10
C TRP A 25 -4.08 5.57 1.87
N TYR A 26 -4.22 4.71 0.86
CA TYR A 26 -4.93 5.00 -0.39
C TYR A 26 -6.02 3.97 -0.62
N ASP A 27 -7.14 4.38 -1.22
CA ASP A 27 -8.16 3.45 -1.70
C ASP A 27 -7.59 2.65 -2.87
N TRP A 28 -7.90 1.35 -2.92
CA TRP A 28 -7.41 0.46 -3.97
C TRP A 28 -7.82 0.89 -5.37
N ASN A 29 -8.99 1.53 -5.51
CA ASN A 29 -9.51 2.03 -6.78
C ASN A 29 -9.03 3.45 -7.11
N ASP A 30 -8.28 4.10 -6.21
CA ASP A 30 -7.76 5.47 -6.35
C ASP A 30 -6.29 5.56 -5.91
N LEU A 31 -5.46 4.68 -6.51
CA LEU A 31 -4.02 4.64 -6.23
C LEU A 31 -3.30 5.88 -6.80
N PRO A 32 -2.29 6.41 -6.08
CA PRO A 32 -1.53 7.58 -6.51
C PRO A 32 -0.68 7.26 -7.74
N ARG A 33 -0.28 8.29 -8.48
CA ARG A 33 0.54 8.17 -9.69
C ARG A 33 1.76 9.11 -9.64
N PRO A 34 2.94 8.66 -10.12
CA PRO A 34 3.22 7.34 -10.71
C PRO A 34 3.34 6.23 -9.65
N ILE A 35 2.98 4.99 -10.03
CA ILE A 35 3.22 3.78 -9.22
C ILE A 35 4.61 3.23 -9.55
N PHE A 36 5.29 2.64 -8.56
CA PHE A 36 6.55 1.95 -8.82
C PHE A 36 6.34 0.78 -9.79
N GLY A 37 7.07 0.77 -10.92
CA GLY A 37 6.82 -0.12 -12.06
C GLY A 37 6.53 -1.59 -11.74
N PRO A 38 7.31 -2.27 -10.87
CA PRO A 38 7.01 -3.66 -10.50
C PRO A 38 5.64 -3.88 -9.83
N VAL A 39 5.16 -2.91 -9.04
CA VAL A 39 3.84 -2.96 -8.41
C VAL A 39 2.75 -2.75 -9.46
N GLU A 40 2.94 -1.78 -10.36
CA GLU A 40 2.03 -1.53 -11.47
C GLU A 40 1.90 -2.75 -12.39
N ASP A 41 3.01 -3.39 -12.75
CA ASP A 41 3.03 -4.61 -13.54
C ASP A 41 2.26 -5.76 -12.87
N ALA A 42 2.36 -5.90 -11.54
CA ALA A 42 1.64 -6.92 -10.80
C ALA A 42 0.13 -6.67 -10.81
N ILE A 43 -0.30 -5.42 -10.61
CA ILE A 43 -1.70 -5.02 -10.69
C ILE A 43 -2.25 -5.30 -12.09
N HIS A 44 -1.52 -4.94 -13.14
CA HIS A 44 -1.92 -5.22 -14.53
C HIS A 44 -2.04 -6.72 -14.84
N ARG A 45 -1.32 -7.58 -14.11
CA ARG A 45 -1.43 -9.04 -14.23
C ARG A 45 -2.58 -9.64 -13.40
N GLY A 46 -3.39 -8.80 -12.76
CA GLY A 46 -4.56 -9.22 -11.99
C GLY A 46 -4.29 -9.44 -10.50
N LEU A 47 -3.19 -8.90 -9.95
CA LEU A 47 -3.03 -8.85 -8.51
C LEU A 47 -4.09 -7.92 -7.92
N ASP A 48 -4.95 -8.46 -7.08
CA ASP A 48 -5.81 -7.70 -6.17
C ASP A 48 -5.64 -8.30 -4.77
N PRO A 49 -5.12 -7.52 -3.79
CA PRO A 49 -4.81 -8.02 -2.45
C PRO A 49 -6.05 -8.35 -1.63
N PHE A 50 -7.25 -8.00 -2.08
CA PHE A 50 -8.52 -8.22 -1.37
C PHE A 50 -9.35 -9.38 -1.92
N LEU A 51 -8.97 -10.00 -3.06
CA LEU A 51 -9.73 -11.12 -3.66
C LEU A 51 -9.60 -12.46 -2.91
N PHE A 52 -8.76 -12.56 -1.88
CA PHE A 52 -8.55 -13.79 -1.11
C PHE A 52 -9.12 -13.66 0.31
N ASN A 53 -10.43 -13.90 0.46
CA ASN A 53 -11.11 -14.05 1.76
C ASN A 53 -11.36 -15.52 2.10
#